data_AF-A0AAU1UQ23-F1
#
_entry.id   AF-A0AAU1UQ23-F1
#
_cell.length_a   1.000
_cell.length_b   1.000
_cell.length_c   1.000
_cell.angle_alpha   90.00
_cell.angle_beta   90.00
_cell.angle_gamma   90.00
#
_symmetry.space_group_name_H-M   'P 1'
#
loop_
_entity.id
_entity.type
_entity.pdbx_description
1 polymer ?
#
loop_
_entity_poly.entity_id
_entity_poly.type
_entity_poly.pdbx_seq_one_letter_code
_entity_poly.pdbx_strand_id
1 'polypeptide(L)'
;MFLPVHAQTRPVPEAAVLKGLPPVREVSAAEVAARISGGPRLVVLDDGPTGTQTVADVPVLTSWTVDDLRWALRQYSAVFFVLTNTRSLSPEDAAARNREVVRALHAASAAEGTGYVLASRGDSTLRGHFPLETDVLAEELTELDSAAQFAAGVRPGRR
;
A
#
# COMPACT_ATOMS: atom_id res chain seq x y z
N MET A 1 -11.16 -19.39 41.47
CA MET A 1 -10.91 -19.79 40.07
C MET A 1 -9.85 -18.84 39.53
N PHE A 2 -8.59 -19.27 39.49
CA PHE A 2 -7.45 -18.43 39.10
C PHE A 2 -7.29 -18.45 37.57
N LEU A 3 -7.26 -17.27 36.94
CA LEU A 3 -6.85 -17.10 35.54
C LEU A 3 -5.38 -17.52 35.37
N PRO A 4 -5.00 -18.19 34.26
CA PRO A 4 -3.61 -18.57 34.04
C PRO A 4 -2.78 -17.31 33.74
N VAL A 5 -1.65 -17.26 34.44
CA VAL A 5 -0.54 -16.32 34.40
C VAL A 5 -0.17 -15.92 32.97
N HIS A 6 -0.04 -14.61 32.73
CA HIS A 6 0.62 -14.03 31.56
C HIS A 6 1.86 -14.84 31.18
N ALA A 7 1.93 -15.30 29.93
CA ALA A 7 3.15 -15.89 29.38
C ALA A 7 4.32 -14.95 29.70
N GLN A 8 5.30 -15.46 30.45
CA GLN A 8 6.50 -14.70 30.79
C GLN A 8 7.21 -14.33 29.49
N THR A 9 7.08 -13.08 29.05
CA THR A 9 7.84 -12.55 27.92
C THR A 9 9.27 -12.29 28.37
N ARG A 10 10.09 -13.36 28.38
CA ARG A 10 11.54 -13.20 28.54
C ARG A 10 12.10 -12.55 27.26
N PRO A 11 12.96 -11.53 27.36
CA PRO A 11 13.62 -10.95 26.20
C PRO A 11 14.35 -12.05 25.41
N VAL A 12 14.06 -12.16 24.12
CA VAL A 12 14.76 -13.06 23.21
C VAL A 12 15.85 -12.24 22.51
N PRO A 13 17.11 -12.73 22.42
CA PRO A 13 18.14 -12.01 21.69
C PRO A 13 17.73 -11.81 20.23
N GLU A 14 17.82 -10.58 19.73
CA GLU A 14 17.49 -10.24 18.33
C GLU A 14 18.20 -11.16 17.35
N ALA A 15 19.49 -11.41 17.57
CA ALA A 15 20.29 -12.31 16.75
C ALA A 15 19.75 -13.76 16.70
N ALA A 16 19.04 -14.21 17.74
CA ALA A 16 18.41 -15.53 17.77
C ALA A 16 17.09 -15.54 16.96
N VAL A 17 16.35 -14.43 16.95
CA VAL A 17 15.10 -14.27 16.19
C VAL A 17 15.38 -14.08 14.70
N LEU A 18 16.41 -13.32 14.34
CA LEU A 18 16.78 -13.06 12.96
C LEU A 18 17.59 -14.21 12.33
N LYS A 19 17.99 -15.22 13.11
CA LYS A 19 18.78 -16.36 12.65
C LYS A 19 18.00 -17.16 11.60
N GLY A 20 18.43 -17.09 10.35
CA GLY A 20 17.82 -17.80 9.22
C GLY A 20 16.99 -16.92 8.28
N LEU A 21 16.81 -15.64 8.60
CA LEU A 21 16.27 -14.68 7.65
C LEU A 21 17.36 -14.24 6.65
N PRO A 22 16.98 -13.84 5.43
CA PRO A 22 17.90 -13.22 4.49
C PRO A 22 18.61 -12.02 5.14
N PRO A 23 19.87 -11.73 4.75
CA PRO A 23 20.54 -10.53 5.23
C PRO A 23 19.71 -9.28 4.90
N VAL A 24 19.74 -8.30 5.81
CA VAL A 24 19.11 -7.00 5.57
C VAL A 24 19.73 -6.43 4.29
N ARG A 25 18.87 -6.15 3.30
CA ARG A 25 19.29 -5.50 2.08
C ARG A 25 19.28 -4.00 2.31
N GLU A 26 20.46 -3.41 2.34
CA GLU A 26 20.61 -1.95 2.29
C GLU A 26 20.18 -1.47 0.90
N VAL A 27 19.12 -0.65 0.85
CA VAL A 27 18.64 -0.03 -0.38
C VAL A 27 18.77 1.47 -0.23
N SER A 28 19.64 2.09 -1.04
CA SER A 28 19.83 3.54 -0.97
C SER A 28 18.62 4.28 -1.58
N ALA A 29 18.33 5.48 -1.07
CA ALA A 29 17.30 6.34 -1.65
C ALA A 29 17.56 6.64 -3.14
N ALA A 30 18.84 6.72 -3.55
CA ALA A 30 19.23 6.91 -4.94
C ALA A 30 18.90 5.70 -5.82
N GLU A 31 19.08 4.48 -5.31
CA GLU A 31 18.69 3.25 -6.03
C GLU A 31 17.16 3.17 -6.22
N VAL A 32 16.40 3.55 -5.19
CA VAL A 32 14.94 3.65 -5.28
C VAL A 32 14.54 4.71 -6.31
N ALA A 33 15.12 5.90 -6.25
CA ALA A 33 14.83 6.99 -7.19
C ALA A 33 15.16 6.61 -8.64
N ALA A 34 16.27 5.92 -8.88
CA ALA A 34 16.66 5.46 -10.21
C ALA A 34 15.69 4.40 -10.77
N ARG A 35 15.15 3.51 -9.94
CA ARG A 35 14.14 2.51 -10.36
C ARG A 35 12.77 3.14 -10.61
N ILE A 36 12.45 4.22 -9.91
CA ILE A 36 11.20 4.96 -10.08
C ILE A 36 11.27 5.84 -11.35
N SER A 37 12.44 6.40 -11.67
CA SER A 37 12.62 7.26 -12.85
C SER A 37 12.47 6.47 -14.16
N GLY A 38 11.38 6.73 -14.88
CA GLY A 38 11.02 6.00 -16.11
C GLY A 38 10.44 4.59 -15.86
N GLY A 39 10.24 4.23 -14.59
CA GLY A 39 9.60 2.99 -14.15
C GLY A 39 8.08 3.13 -13.99
N PRO A 40 7.41 2.08 -13.50
CA PRO A 40 5.98 2.12 -13.22
C PRO A 40 5.64 3.20 -12.18
N ARG A 41 4.44 3.76 -12.26
CA ARG A 41 3.93 4.74 -11.30
C ARG A 41 3.65 4.06 -9.96
N LEU A 42 4.09 4.66 -8.86
CA LEU A 42 3.70 4.20 -7.52
C LEU A 42 2.31 4.74 -7.17
N VAL A 43 1.37 3.84 -6.90
CA VAL A 43 0.00 4.19 -6.51
C VAL A 43 -0.20 3.77 -5.07
N VAL A 44 -0.44 4.74 -4.19
CA VAL A 44 -0.62 4.49 -2.76
C VAL A 44 -2.12 4.56 -2.42
N LEU A 45 -2.67 3.46 -1.92
CA LEU A 45 -4.01 3.44 -1.36
C LEU A 45 -3.93 3.76 0.14
N ASP A 46 -4.52 4.87 0.55
CA ASP A 46 -4.51 5.34 1.94
C ASP A 46 -5.87 5.10 2.60
N ASP A 47 -5.89 4.27 3.65
CA ASP A 47 -7.11 3.87 4.37
C ASP A 47 -7.76 5.02 5.17
N GLY A 48 -7.04 6.15 5.35
CA GLY A 48 -7.51 7.27 6.14
C GLY A 48 -6.82 8.61 5.84
N PRO A 49 -7.48 9.74 6.16
CA PRO A 49 -7.06 11.07 5.69
C PRO A 49 -5.83 11.64 6.41
N THR A 50 -5.34 10.98 7.46
CA THR A 50 -4.19 11.45 8.23
C THR A 50 -2.86 11.16 7.55
N GLY A 51 -2.80 10.14 6.68
CA GLY A 51 -1.57 9.78 5.98
C GLY A 51 -1.21 10.76 4.86
N THR A 52 -2.20 11.14 4.06
CA THR A 52 -2.07 12.13 2.97
C THR A 52 -1.72 13.54 3.44
N GLN A 53 -1.88 13.87 4.72
CA GLN A 53 -1.45 15.16 5.28
C GLN A 53 0.08 15.32 5.37
N THR A 54 0.83 14.22 5.21
CA THR A 54 2.30 14.21 5.34
C THR A 54 3.04 14.28 4.00
N VAL A 55 2.32 14.41 2.89
CA VAL A 55 2.91 14.47 1.54
C VAL A 55 2.78 15.88 0.94
N ALA A 56 3.71 16.24 0.07
CA ALA A 56 3.73 17.51 -0.65
C ALA A 56 4.08 17.25 -2.13
N ASP A 57 3.58 18.11 -3.02
CA ASP A 57 3.86 18.11 -4.46
C ASP A 57 3.54 16.80 -5.20
N VAL A 58 2.56 16.04 -4.69
CA VAL A 58 2.06 14.80 -5.31
C VAL A 58 0.54 14.85 -5.44
N PRO A 59 -0.05 14.28 -6.51
CA PRO A 59 -1.51 14.21 -6.63
C PRO A 59 -2.13 13.35 -5.52
N VAL A 60 -3.24 13.84 -4.97
CA VAL A 60 -4.06 13.10 -4.00
C VAL A 60 -5.49 13.08 -4.54
N LEU A 61 -5.99 11.89 -4.83
CA LEU A 61 -7.32 11.67 -5.39
C LEU A 61 -8.29 11.27 -4.28
N THR A 62 -9.48 11.89 -4.29
CA THR A 62 -10.62 11.51 -3.43
C THR A 62 -11.74 10.86 -4.22
N SER A 63 -11.50 10.60 -5.51
CA SER A 63 -12.35 9.84 -6.43
C SER A 63 -11.46 8.96 -7.31
N TRP A 64 -12.00 7.87 -7.83
CA TRP A 64 -11.25 6.85 -8.59
C TRP A 64 -12.01 6.44 -9.85
N THR A 65 -12.64 7.41 -10.52
CA THR A 65 -13.11 7.14 -11.88
C THR A 65 -11.90 6.84 -12.78
N VAL A 66 -12.13 6.11 -13.87
CA VAL A 66 -11.05 5.81 -14.83
C VAL A 66 -10.39 7.10 -15.30
N ASP A 67 -11.16 8.16 -15.56
CA ASP A 67 -10.61 9.44 -16.03
C ASP A 67 -9.78 10.16 -14.95
N ASP A 68 -10.17 10.11 -13.68
CA ASP A 68 -9.36 10.65 -12.58
C ASP A 68 -8.00 9.96 -12.50
N LEU A 69 -8.00 8.62 -12.61
CA LEU A 69 -6.80 7.81 -12.53
C LEU A 69 -5.91 8.00 -13.76
N ARG A 70 -6.49 8.14 -14.96
CA ARG A 70 -5.75 8.50 -16.17
C ARG A 70 -5.11 9.88 -16.03
N TRP A 71 -5.84 10.86 -15.50
CA TRP A 71 -5.28 12.17 -15.21
C TRP A 71 -4.08 12.06 -14.26
N ALA A 72 -4.19 11.26 -13.19
CA ALA A 72 -3.10 11.04 -12.23
C ALA A 72 -1.87 10.38 -12.86
N LEU A 73 -2.06 9.35 -13.70
CA LEU A 73 -0.99 8.63 -14.40
C LEU A 73 -0.19 9.52 -15.37
N ARG A 74 -0.83 10.53 -15.95
CA ARG A 74 -0.21 11.52 -16.85
C ARG A 74 0.60 12.59 -16.12
N GLN A 75 0.45 12.73 -14.80
CA GLN A 75 1.19 13.74 -14.06
C GLN A 75 2.69 13.44 -14.07
N TYR A 76 3.51 14.47 -13.91
CA TYR A 76 4.97 14.32 -13.87
C TYR A 76 5.44 13.52 -12.65
N SER A 77 4.69 13.60 -11.53
CA SER A 77 5.01 12.88 -10.30
C SER A 77 5.09 11.37 -10.54
N ALA A 78 6.11 10.73 -9.99
CA ALA A 78 6.25 9.28 -10.05
C ALA A 78 5.33 8.54 -9.07
N VAL A 79 4.67 9.26 -8.17
CA VAL A 79 3.73 8.74 -7.17
C VAL A 79 2.45 9.57 -7.12
N PHE A 80 1.32 8.91 -6.88
CA PHE A 80 0.09 9.59 -6.46
C PHE A 80 -0.65 8.74 -5.41
N PHE A 81 -1.53 9.41 -4.68
CA PHE A 81 -2.32 8.81 -3.61
C PHE A 81 -3.79 8.72 -4.02
N VAL A 82 -4.44 7.63 -3.64
CA VAL A 82 -5.89 7.48 -3.66
C VAL A 82 -6.33 7.33 -2.22
N LEU A 83 -7.08 8.32 -1.73
CA LEU A 83 -7.66 8.29 -0.40
C LEU A 83 -8.94 7.44 -0.44
N THR A 84 -8.83 6.17 -0.09
CA THR A 84 -9.97 5.23 -0.08
C THR A 84 -10.88 5.49 1.13
N ASN A 85 -10.30 6.01 2.22
CA ASN A 85 -10.99 6.34 3.47
C ASN A 85 -11.84 5.15 3.99
N THR A 86 -11.29 3.94 3.90
CA THR A 86 -11.96 2.67 4.21
C THR A 86 -12.01 2.38 5.70
N ARG A 87 -11.19 3.04 6.54
CA ARG A 87 -11.03 2.73 7.98
C ARG A 87 -12.33 2.65 8.79
N SER A 88 -13.30 3.48 8.45
CA SER A 88 -14.58 3.57 9.18
C SER A 88 -15.70 2.77 8.52
N LEU A 89 -15.41 2.04 7.45
CA LEU A 89 -16.39 1.24 6.74
C LEU A 89 -16.58 -0.13 7.40
N SER A 90 -17.58 -0.88 6.94
CA SER A 90 -17.63 -2.31 7.20
C SER A 90 -16.47 -3.01 6.47
N PRO A 91 -16.01 -4.18 6.97
CA PRO A 91 -15.03 -5.00 6.24
C PRO A 91 -15.46 -5.30 4.79
N GLU A 92 -16.76 -5.57 4.58
CA GLU A 92 -17.34 -5.87 3.27
C GLU A 92 -17.25 -4.66 2.33
N ASP A 93 -17.60 -3.46 2.81
CA ASP A 93 -17.54 -2.23 2.04
C ASP A 93 -16.08 -1.80 1.77
N ALA A 94 -15.18 -2.00 2.72
CA ALA A 94 -13.75 -1.76 2.54
C ALA A 94 -13.17 -2.66 1.45
N ALA A 95 -13.50 -3.95 1.49
CA ALA A 95 -13.10 -4.91 0.46
C ALA A 95 -13.67 -4.50 -0.91
N ALA A 96 -14.98 -4.22 -1.00
CA ALA A 96 -15.62 -3.80 -2.25
C ALA A 96 -14.97 -2.55 -2.86
N ARG A 97 -14.69 -1.54 -2.04
CA ARG A 97 -14.02 -0.31 -2.48
C ARG A 97 -12.60 -0.57 -2.99
N ASN A 98 -11.82 -1.39 -2.29
CA ASN A 98 -10.47 -1.72 -2.73
C ASN A 98 -10.49 -2.45 -4.09
N ARG A 99 -11.44 -3.37 -4.32
CA ARG A 99 -11.63 -4.00 -5.63
C ARG A 99 -11.99 -2.99 -6.72
N GLU A 100 -12.92 -2.09 -6.43
CA GLU A 100 -13.35 -1.03 -7.35
C GLU A 100 -12.17 -0.16 -7.79
N VAL A 101 -11.37 0.33 -6.83
CA VAL A 101 -10.19 1.16 -7.08
C VAL A 101 -9.16 0.41 -7.93
N VAL A 102 -8.86 -0.85 -7.61
CA VAL A 102 -7.88 -1.65 -8.36
C VAL A 102 -8.33 -1.89 -9.80
N ARG A 103 -9.61 -2.23 -10.02
CA ARG A 103 -10.17 -2.45 -11.36
C ARG A 103 -10.15 -1.18 -12.20
N ALA A 104 -10.53 -0.04 -11.61
CA ALA A 104 -10.49 1.25 -12.28
C ALA A 104 -9.04 1.65 -12.62
N LEU A 105 -8.10 1.40 -11.71
CA LEU A 105 -6.67 1.67 -11.93
C LEU A 105 -6.10 0.80 -13.04
N HIS A 106 -6.42 -0.49 -13.06
CA HIS A 106 -5.98 -1.40 -14.11
C HIS A 106 -6.49 -0.95 -15.49
N ALA A 107 -7.77 -0.57 -15.59
CA ALA A 107 -8.35 -0.02 -16.82
C ALA A 107 -7.67 1.29 -17.25
N ALA A 108 -7.41 2.22 -16.32
CA ALA A 108 -6.71 3.46 -16.59
C ALA A 108 -5.26 3.23 -17.06
N SER A 109 -4.54 2.34 -16.38
CA SER A 109 -3.19 1.90 -16.71
C SER A 109 -3.10 1.35 -18.14
N ALA A 110 -4.00 0.43 -18.49
CA ALA A 110 -4.06 -0.14 -19.84
C ALA A 110 -4.35 0.94 -20.91
N ALA A 111 -5.22 1.90 -20.61
CA ALA A 111 -5.56 2.97 -21.53
C ALA A 111 -4.45 4.02 -21.71
N GLU A 112 -3.57 4.21 -20.73
CA GLU A 112 -2.41 5.11 -20.78
C GLU A 112 -1.10 4.39 -21.19
N GLY A 113 -1.12 3.06 -21.32
CA GLY A 113 0.09 2.27 -21.56
C GLY A 113 1.15 2.46 -20.47
N THR A 114 0.73 2.79 -19.25
CA THR A 114 1.61 3.17 -18.14
C THR A 114 1.50 2.15 -17.02
N GLY A 115 2.54 1.35 -16.79
CA GLY A 115 2.56 0.39 -15.69
C GLY A 115 2.52 1.05 -14.31
N TYR A 116 2.07 0.30 -13.30
CA TYR A 116 2.01 0.77 -11.92
C TYR A 116 2.45 -0.29 -10.91
N VAL A 117 2.79 0.18 -9.72
CA VAL A 117 3.01 -0.62 -8.51
C VAL A 117 2.05 -0.12 -7.45
N LEU A 118 1.37 -1.04 -6.77
CA LEU A 118 0.44 -0.69 -5.71
C LEU A 118 1.10 -0.80 -4.34
N ALA A 119 0.93 0.22 -3.51
CA ALA A 119 1.27 0.19 -2.09
C ALA A 119 0.02 0.41 -1.24
N SER A 120 -0.23 -0.51 -0.31
CA SER A 120 -1.25 -0.31 0.73
C SER A 120 -0.62 0.44 1.90
N ARG A 121 -1.23 1.57 2.27
CA ARG A 121 -0.87 2.35 3.45
C ARG A 121 -1.98 2.25 4.48
N GLY A 122 -1.69 1.55 5.57
CA GLY A 122 -2.55 1.47 6.74
C GLY A 122 -2.06 2.31 7.92
N ASP A 123 -2.89 2.42 8.95
CA ASP A 123 -2.55 3.10 10.21
C ASP A 123 -1.45 2.38 11.02
N SER A 124 -0.56 3.16 11.63
CA SER A 124 0.56 2.63 12.44
C SER A 124 0.14 1.84 13.69
N THR A 125 -1.10 1.99 14.17
CA THR A 125 -1.63 1.19 15.29
C THR A 125 -2.61 0.12 14.81
N LEU A 126 -2.53 -0.28 13.53
CA LEU A 126 -3.35 -1.32 12.89
C LEU A 126 -4.86 -1.07 12.97
N ARG A 127 -5.28 0.19 13.09
CA ARG A 127 -6.70 0.56 12.93
C ARG A 127 -7.05 0.48 11.44
N GLY A 128 -8.20 -0.09 11.12
CA GLY A 128 -8.59 -0.39 9.73
C GLY A 128 -8.87 -1.89 9.61
N HIS A 129 -8.75 -2.43 8.39
CA HIS A 129 -9.09 -3.82 8.12
C HIS A 129 -7.86 -4.62 7.71
N PHE A 130 -6.74 -4.50 8.45
CA PHE A 130 -5.60 -5.38 8.26
C PHE A 130 -5.89 -6.78 8.85
N PRO A 131 -5.62 -7.90 8.14
CA PRO A 131 -4.97 -8.00 6.81
C PRO A 131 -5.93 -8.00 5.60
N LEU A 132 -7.24 -7.98 5.81
CA LEU A 132 -8.25 -8.05 4.74
C LEU A 132 -7.95 -7.12 3.56
N GLU A 133 -7.58 -5.87 3.80
CA GLU A 133 -7.31 -4.93 2.69
C GLU A 133 -6.09 -5.36 1.87
N THR A 134 -5.01 -5.82 2.51
CA THR A 134 -3.84 -6.29 1.76
C THR A 134 -4.11 -7.59 1.01
N ASP A 135 -4.94 -8.47 1.57
CA ASP A 135 -5.31 -9.74 0.94
C ASP A 135 -6.18 -9.49 -0.30
N VAL A 136 -7.22 -8.65 -0.18
CA VAL A 136 -8.10 -8.27 -1.31
C VAL A 136 -7.32 -7.60 -2.43
N LEU A 137 -6.37 -6.72 -2.12
CA LEU A 137 -5.54 -6.08 -3.14
C LEU A 137 -4.64 -7.09 -3.86
N ALA A 138 -4.06 -8.05 -3.14
CA ALA A 138 -3.23 -9.10 -3.74
C ALA A 138 -4.05 -10.05 -4.61
N GLU A 139 -5.24 -10.46 -4.14
CA GLU A 139 -6.20 -11.28 -4.89
C GLU A 139 -6.58 -10.61 -6.21
N GLU A 140 -7.09 -9.38 -6.17
CA GLU A 140 -7.54 -8.68 -7.39
C GLU A 140 -6.40 -8.41 -8.37
N LEU A 141 -5.20 -8.05 -7.88
CA LEU A 141 -4.05 -7.86 -8.76
C LEU A 141 -3.63 -9.17 -9.43
N THR A 142 -3.71 -10.31 -8.73
CA THR A 142 -3.41 -11.63 -9.27
C THR A 142 -4.44 -12.06 -10.32
N GLU A 143 -5.71 -11.72 -10.11
CA GLU A 143 -6.78 -11.99 -11.07
C GLU A 143 -6.67 -11.12 -12.33
N LEU A 144 -6.19 -9.89 -12.20
CA LEU A 144 -6.09 -8.91 -13.29
C LEU A 144 -4.79 -9.00 -14.08
N ASP A 145 -3.68 -9.49 -13.50
CA ASP A 145 -2.39 -9.48 -14.18
C ASP A 145 -1.37 -10.51 -13.64
N SER A 146 -0.51 -11.03 -14.53
CA SER A 146 0.73 -11.73 -14.13
C SER A 146 1.93 -10.78 -13.98
N ALA A 147 1.78 -9.50 -14.34
CA ALA A 147 2.85 -8.48 -14.31
C ALA A 147 2.67 -7.37 -13.26
N ALA A 148 1.52 -7.26 -12.60
CA ALA A 148 1.30 -6.27 -11.55
C ALA A 148 2.06 -6.66 -10.26
N GLN A 149 2.84 -5.72 -9.71
CA GLN A 149 3.61 -5.95 -8.48
C GLN A 149 2.92 -5.29 -7.29
N PHE A 150 2.65 -6.07 -6.25
CA PHE A 150 2.13 -5.59 -4.98
C PHE A 150 3.29 -5.43 -3.98
N ALA A 151 3.49 -4.20 -3.48
CA ALA A 151 4.42 -3.93 -2.40
C ALA A 151 3.66 -3.89 -1.07
N ALA A 152 3.73 -4.97 -0.29
CA ALA A 152 3.07 -5.05 1.00
C ALA A 152 3.76 -4.14 2.04
N GLY A 153 2.99 -3.19 2.58
CA GLY A 153 3.26 -2.51 3.85
C GLY A 153 4.43 -1.51 3.87
N VAL A 154 4.19 -0.26 3.45
CA VAL A 154 5.09 0.86 3.76
C VAL A 154 4.72 1.46 5.11
N ARG A 155 5.49 1.15 6.15
CA ARG A 155 5.35 1.79 7.47
C ARG A 155 6.10 3.12 7.47
N PRO A 156 5.43 4.28 7.60
CA PRO A 156 6.14 5.51 7.88
C PRO A 156 6.79 5.40 9.27
N GLY A 157 8.12 5.46 9.32
CA GLY A 157 8.85 5.49 10.58
C GLY A 157 8.39 6.69 11.42
N ARG A 158 8.03 6.46 12.68
CA ARG A 158 7.92 7.54 13.67
C ARG A 158 9.32 8.10 13.87
N ARG A 159 9.53 9.38 13.56
CA ARG A 159 10.67 10.15 14.09
C ARG A 159 10.44 10.42 15.56
#